data_AF-A0A077PCX0-F1
#
_entry.id   AF-A0A077PCX0-F1
#
_cell.length_a   1.000
_cell.length_b   1.000
_cell.length_c   1.000
_cell.angle_alpha   90.00
_cell.angle_beta   90.00
_cell.angle_gamma   90.00
#
_symmetry.space_group_name_H-M   'P 1'
#
loop_
_entity.id
_entity.type
_entity.pdbx_description
1 polymer ?
#
loop_
_entity_poly.entity_id
_entity_poly.type
_entity_poly.pdbx_seq_one_letter_code
_entity_poly.pdbx_strand_id
1 'polypeptide(L)' 'MISALKSQFTQQNFDFLMSFKSGEPDWQLVPESQIQHLPAVKWKLHNIGRIPEEKHIQALEKLEKVLIDWMG' A
#
# COMPACT_ATOMS: atom_id res chain seq x y z
N MET A 1 10.64 7.70 -14.72
CA MET A 1 10.05 7.88 -13.37
C MET A 1 9.72 6.54 -12.73
N ILE A 2 8.85 5.71 -13.32
CA ILE A 2 8.49 4.39 -12.75
C ILE A 2 9.69 3.45 -12.61
N SER A 3 10.59 3.39 -13.61
CA SER A 3 11.79 2.53 -13.55
C SER A 3 12.72 2.87 -12.38
N ALA A 4 12.82 4.14 -11.99
CA ALA A 4 13.63 4.58 -10.86
C ALA A 4 12.99 4.27 -9.50
N LEU A 5 11.66 4.14 -9.47
CA LEU A 5 10.95 3.64 -8.29
C LEU A 5 11.15 2.13 -8.16
N LYS A 6 11.03 1.38 -9.26
CA LYS A 6 11.31 -0.07 -9.28
C LYS A 6 12.73 -0.38 -8.79
N SER A 7 13.73 0.36 -9.25
CA SER A 7 15.13 0.13 -8.86
C SER A 7 15.42 0.40 -7.37
N GLN A 8 14.55 1.14 -6.69
CA GLN A 8 14.66 1.45 -5.26
C GLN A 8 13.55 0.75 -4.45
N PHE A 9 12.80 -0.17 -5.07
CA PHE A 9 11.75 -0.92 -4.42
C PHE A 9 12.37 -1.94 -3.47
N THR A 10 11.77 -2.11 -2.29
CA THR A 10 12.34 -2.90 -1.19
C THR A 10 11.23 -3.71 -0.54
N GLN A 11 11.60 -4.71 0.26
CA GLN A 11 10.65 -5.48 1.06
C GLN A 11 9.81 -4.57 1.98
N GLN A 12 10.43 -3.57 2.60
CA GLN A 12 9.73 -2.59 3.43
C GLN A 12 8.65 -1.82 2.65
N ASN A 13 8.93 -1.46 1.38
CA ASN A 13 7.93 -0.84 0.51
C ASN A 13 6.78 -1.80 0.17
N PHE A 14 7.09 -3.08 -0.07
CA PHE A 14 6.09 -4.12 -0.31
C PHE A 14 5.16 -4.25 0.90
N ASP A 15 5.72 -4.47 2.09
CA ASP A 15 4.98 -4.70 3.33
C ASP A 15 4.10 -3.50 3.69
N PHE A 16 4.62 -2.28 3.51
CA PHE A 16 3.85 -1.06 3.74
C PHE A 16 2.69 -0.92 2.75
N LEU A 17 2.92 -1.13 1.45
CA LEU A 17 1.85 -1.01 0.46
C LEU A 17 0.74 -2.05 0.65
N MET A 18 1.11 -3.28 1.01
CA MET A 18 0.16 -4.35 1.30
C MET A 18 -0.69 -4.04 2.54
N SER A 19 -0.05 -3.67 3.67
CA SER A 19 -0.77 -3.28 4.89
C SER A 19 -1.64 -2.03 4.69
N PHE A 20 -1.14 -1.04 3.96
CA PHE A 20 -1.92 0.17 3.67
C PHE A 20 -3.18 -0.16 2.85
N LYS A 21 -3.04 -1.04 1.86
CA LYS A 21 -4.14 -1.41 0.96
C LYS A 21 -5.09 -2.41 1.56
N SER A 22 -4.70 -3.19 2.57
CA SER A 22 -5.61 -4.04 3.35
C SER A 22 -6.52 -3.23 4.27
N GLY A 23 -6.21 -1.96 4.50
CA GLY A 23 -6.98 -1.07 5.37
C GLY A 23 -6.45 -1.01 6.80
N GLU A 24 -5.40 -1.77 7.11
CA GLU A 24 -4.70 -1.78 8.40
C GLU A 24 -3.21 -1.45 8.19
N PRO A 25 -2.86 -0.17 7.96
CA PRO A 25 -1.49 0.21 7.62
C PRO A 25 -0.56 -0.01 8.80
N ASP A 26 0.60 -0.63 8.54
CA ASP A 26 1.67 -0.68 9.52
C ASP A 26 2.54 0.59 9.41
N TRP A 27 2.27 1.53 10.31
CA TRP A 27 2.99 2.80 10.36
C TRP A 27 4.43 2.68 10.86
N GLN A 28 4.85 1.53 11.39
CA GLN A 28 6.24 1.29 11.80
C GLN A 28 7.15 1.09 10.57
N LEU A 29 6.57 0.73 9.43
CA LEU A 29 7.28 0.54 8.16
C LEU A 29 7.56 1.86 7.42
N VAL A 30 7.15 3.00 7.96
CA VAL A 30 7.46 4.32 7.39
C VAL A 30 8.25 5.16 8.38
N PRO A 31 9.28 5.90 7.91
CA PRO A 31 10.10 6.73 8.80
C PRO A 31 9.32 7.89 9.42
N GLU A 32 8.25 8.36 8.77
CA GLU A 32 7.47 9.51 9.22
C GLU A 32 6.03 9.09 9.57
N SER A 33 5.84 8.60 10.80
CA SER A 33 4.52 8.15 11.27
C SER A 33 3.47 9.26 11.35
N GLN A 34 3.88 10.54 11.31
CA GLN A 34 2.96 11.68 11.27
C GLN A 34 2.10 11.71 10.00
N ILE A 35 2.52 11.05 8.91
CA ILE A 35 1.75 11.00 7.66
C ILE A 35 0.35 10.42 7.85
N GLN A 36 0.15 9.56 8.87
CA GLN A 36 -1.15 8.98 9.20
C GLN A 36 -2.21 10.06 9.53
N HIS A 37 -1.77 11.25 9.94
CA HIS A 37 -2.65 12.34 10.32
C HIS A 37 -3.06 13.21 9.13
N LEU A 38 -2.40 13.07 7.97
CA LEU A 38 -2.67 13.87 6.78
C LEU A 38 -4.11 13.62 6.27
N PRO A 39 -4.85 14.68 5.89
CA PRO A 39 -6.23 14.54 5.41
C PRO A 39 -6.36 13.59 4.22
N ALA A 40 -5.43 13.64 3.27
CA ALA A 40 -5.43 12.78 2.09
C ALA A 40 -5.23 11.30 2.45
N VAL A 41 -4.40 11.00 3.46
CA VAL A 41 -4.15 9.64 3.94
C VAL A 41 -5.39 9.08 4.60
N LYS A 42 -6.00 9.84 5.52
CA LYS A 42 -7.28 9.47 6.16
C LYS A 42 -8.39 9.25 5.15
N TRP A 43 -8.50 10.14 4.16
CA TRP A 43 -9.50 10.01 3.09
C TRP A 43 -9.28 8.73 2.27
N LYS A 44 -8.03 8.38 1.98
CA LYS A 44 -7.73 7.14 1.25
C LYS A 44 -8.13 5.90 2.03
N LEU A 45 -7.84 5.85 3.33
CA LEU A 45 -8.22 4.74 4.20
C LEU A 45 -9.74 4.63 4.34
N HIS A 46 -10.43 5.77 4.50
CA HIS A 46 -11.89 5.81 4.50
C HIS A 46 -12.48 5.21 3.21
N ASN A 47 -11.90 5.52 2.04
CA ASN A 47 -12.36 4.96 0.78
C ASN A 47 -12.09 3.46 0.66
N ILE A 48 -10.95 2.98 1.16
CA ILE A 48 -10.62 1.54 1.18
C ILE A 48 -11.65 0.77 2.00
N GLY A 49 -11.98 1.25 3.20
CA GLY A 49 -13.00 0.64 4.06
C GLY A 49 -14.43 0.66 3.50
N ARG A 50 -14.67 1.34 2.37
CA ARG A 50 -15.97 1.38 1.67
C ARG A 50 -16.01 0.51 0.41
N ILE A 51 -14.89 -0.13 0.05
CA ILE A 51 -14.84 -1.05 -1.08
C ILE A 51 -15.55 -2.35 -0.66
N PRO A 52 -16.43 -2.91 -1.51
CA PRO A 52 -17.00 -4.23 -1.26
C PRO A 52 -15.90 -5.28 -1.10
N GLU A 53 -16.03 -6.17 -0.12
CA GLU A 53 -15.00 -7.14 0.27
C GLU A 53 -14.43 -7.94 -0.91
N GLU A 54 -15.29 -8.49 -1.77
CA GLU A 54 -14.87 -9.23 -2.97
C GLU A 54 -13.99 -8.39 -3.91
N LYS A 55 -14.36 -7.12 -4.13
CA LYS A 55 -13.58 -6.20 -4.98
C LYS A 55 -12.28 -5.79 -4.30
N HIS A 56 -12.29 -5.71 -2.97
CA HIS A 56 -11.11 -5.37 -2.18
C HIS A 56 -10.08 -6.50 -2.23
N ILE A 57 -10.51 -7.75 -2.05
CA ILE A 57 -9.67 -8.96 -2.20
C ILE A 57 -9.06 -9.02 -3.60
N GLN A 58 -9.87 -8.86 -4.66
CA GLN A 58 -9.37 -8.86 -6.04
C GLN A 58 -8.33 -7.75 -6.29
N ALA A 59 -8.53 -6.57 -5.69
CA ALA A 59 -7.58 -5.47 -5.81
C ALA A 59 -6.26 -5.76 -5.07
N LEU A 60 -6.32 -6.42 -3.91
CA LEU A 60 -5.14 -6.85 -3.15
C LEU A 60 -4.34 -7.91 -3.91
N GLU A 61 -4.98 -8.95 -4.44
CA GLU A 61 -4.31 -9.98 -5.24
C GLU A 61 -3.62 -9.39 -6.47
N LYS A 62 -4.29 -8.43 -7.13
CA LYS A 62 -3.73 -7.76 -8.31
C LYS A 62 -2.53 -6.90 -7.94
N LEU A 63 -2.59 -6.23 -6.79
CA LEU A 63 -1.47 -5.44 -6.27
C LEU A 63 -0.29 -6.35 -5.95
N GLU A 64 -0.51 -7.41 -5.17
CA GLU A 64 0.52 -8.36 -4.75
C GLU A 64 1.30 -8.91 -5.96
N LYS A 65 0.59 -9.38 -7.00
CA LYS A 65 1.22 -9.87 -8.24
C LYS A 65 2.15 -8.84 -8.89
N VAL A 66 1.72 -7.57 -8.94
CA VAL A 66 2.53 -6.48 -9.51
C VAL A 66 3.74 -6.18 -8.63
N LEU A 67 3.58 -6.18 -7.31
CA LEU A 67 4.69 -5.89 -6.40
C LEU A 67 5.71 -7.04 -6.39
N ILE A 68 5.28 -8.30 -6.50
CA ILE A 68 6.17 -9.45 -6.67
C ILE A 68 7.00 -9.31 -7.96
N ASP A 69 6.37 -8.94 -9.08
CA ASP A 69 7.08 -8.64 -10.34
C ASP A 69 8.12 -7.52 -10.20
N TRP A 70 7.94 -6.60 -9.26
CA TRP A 70 8.90 -5.51 -9.04
C TRP A 70 10.06 -5.93 -8.13
N MET A 71 9.97 -7.08 -7.45
CA MET A 71 11.02 -7.63 -6.59
C MET A 71 11.89 -8.69 -7.27
N GLY A 72 11.47 -9.22 -8.43
CA GLY A 72 12.24 -10.15 -9.28
C GLY A 72 13.03 -9.45 -10.36
#